data_AF-A0A834IDL9-F1
#
_entry.id   AF-A0A834IDL9-F1
#
_cell.length_a   1.000
_cell.length_b   1.000
_cell.length_c   1.000
_cell.angle_alpha   90.00
_cell.angle_beta   90.00
_cell.angle_gamma   90.00
#
_symmetry.space_group_name_H-M   'P 1'
#
loop_
_entity.id
_entity.type
_entity.pdbx_description
1 polymer ?
#
loop_
_entity_poly.entity_id
_entity_poly.type
_entity_poly.pdbx_seq_one_letter_code
_entity_poly.pdbx_strand_id
1 'polypeptide(L)'
;MWFDIIPSIVIIAACVAVPQGAMYLINKLVVGNCYRRRLSTLGQFTQYQRDKRLTNNPYILAGLENIPDEEECEVSVECDEDEENDEE
;
A
#
# COMPACT_ATOMS: atom_id res chain seq x y z
N MET A 1 -34.71 5.32 -37.06
CA MET A 1 -34.36 6.76 -37.03
C MET A 1 -32.97 6.89 -36.40
N TRP A 2 -32.23 7.98 -36.64
CA TRP A 2 -30.81 8.07 -36.22
C TRP A 2 -30.58 7.89 -34.70
N PHE A 3 -31.62 8.06 -33.89
CA PHE A 3 -31.60 7.90 -32.44
C PHE A 3 -31.76 6.44 -31.95
N ASP A 4 -32.13 5.49 -32.80
CA ASP A 4 -32.24 4.07 -32.41
C ASP A 4 -30.86 3.45 -32.06
N ILE A 5 -29.77 4.13 -32.41
CA ILE A 5 -28.40 3.75 -32.03
C ILE A 5 -28.01 4.20 -30.62
N ILE A 6 -28.73 5.17 -30.04
CA ILE A 6 -28.38 5.73 -28.73
C ILE A 6 -28.43 4.65 -27.63
N PRO A 7 -29.43 3.77 -27.55
CA PRO A 7 -29.47 2.72 -26.53
C PRO A 7 -28.27 1.77 -26.60
N SER A 8 -27.83 1.37 -27.79
CA SER A 8 -26.67 0.47 -27.94
C SER A 8 -25.36 1.16 -27.53
N ILE A 9 -25.19 2.44 -27.89
CA ILE A 9 -24.02 3.23 -27.47
C ILE A 9 -24.01 3.39 -25.95
N VAL A 10 -25.15 3.67 -25.32
CA VAL A 10 -25.24 3.82 -23.86
C VAL A 10 -24.87 2.53 -23.14
N ILE A 11 -25.34 1.38 -23.62
CA ILE A 11 -24.98 0.07 -23.04
C ILE A 11 -23.46 -0.15 -23.15
N ILE A 12 -22.86 0.09 -24.32
CA ILE A 12 -21.42 -0.07 -24.52
C ILE A 12 -20.63 0.87 -23.61
N ALA A 13 -21.02 2.14 -23.54
CA ALA A 13 -20.37 3.13 -22.68
C ALA A 13 -20.46 2.75 -21.20
N ALA A 14 -21.63 2.28 -20.74
CA ALA A 14 -21.81 1.79 -19.38
C ALA A 14 -20.93 0.57 -19.11
N CYS A 15 -20.86 -0.40 -20.03
CA CYS A 15 -20.01 -1.58 -19.89
C CYS A 15 -18.51 -1.24 -19.82
N VAL A 16 -18.05 -0.15 -20.44
CA VAL A 16 -16.65 0.28 -20.34
C VAL A 16 -16.39 1.12 -19.08
N ALA A 17 -17.30 2.02 -18.74
CA ALA A 17 -17.14 2.95 -17.62
C ALA A 17 -17.30 2.26 -16.25
N VAL A 18 -18.25 1.32 -16.13
CA VAL A 18 -18.56 0.67 -14.85
C VAL A 18 -17.37 -0.11 -14.29
N PRO A 19 -16.64 -0.96 -15.06
CA PRO A 19 -15.47 -1.65 -14.54
C PRO A 19 -14.35 -0.71 -14.07
N GLN A 20 -14.16 0.42 -14.75
CA GLN A 20 -13.15 1.41 -14.36
C GLN A 20 -13.48 2.07 -13.02
N GLY A 21 -14.74 2.50 -12.83
CA GLY A 21 -15.21 3.06 -11.57
C GLY A 21 -15.27 2.03 -10.44
N ALA A 22 -15.71 0.81 -10.75
CA ALA A 22 -15.76 -0.28 -9.78
C ALA A 22 -14.36 -0.63 -9.25
N MET A 23 -13.35 -0.69 -10.11
CA MET A 23 -11.97 -0.96 -9.69
C MET A 23 -11.42 0.10 -8.73
N TYR A 24 -11.77 1.36 -8.91
CA TYR A 24 -11.41 2.43 -7.96
C TYR A 24 -11.96 2.14 -6.55
N LEU A 25 -13.24 1.77 -6.47
CA LEU A 25 -13.90 1.45 -5.19
C LEU A 25 -13.35 0.17 -4.56
N ILE A 26 -13.17 -0.89 -5.36
CA ILE A 26 -12.62 -2.16 -4.90
C ILE A 26 -11.20 -1.98 -4.35
N ASN A 27 -10.35 -1.21 -5.04
CA ASN A 27 -8.99 -0.93 -4.56
C ASN A 27 -9.02 -0.22 -3.21
N LYS A 28 -9.89 0.78 -3.04
CA LYS A 28 -10.05 1.48 -1.76
C LYS A 28 -10.47 0.53 -0.64
N LEU A 29 -11.36 -0.43 -0.91
CA LEU A 29 -11.84 -1.40 0.08
C LEU A 29 -10.80 -2.46 0.44
N VAL A 30 -10.07 -2.99 -0.54
CA VAL A 30 -9.12 -4.11 -0.31
C VAL A 30 -7.77 -3.62 0.22
N VAL A 31 -7.29 -2.49 -0.31
CA VAL A 31 -5.92 -2.02 -0.10
C VAL A 31 -5.87 -0.85 0.89
N GLY A 32 -7.00 -0.17 1.11
CA GLY A 32 -7.08 1.09 1.87
C GLY A 32 -6.71 2.32 1.05
N ASN A 33 -6.26 2.14 -0.20
CA ASN A 33 -5.91 3.23 -1.11
C ASN A 33 -6.59 3.05 -2.47
N CYS A 34 -7.01 4.16 -3.08
CA CYS A 34 -7.76 4.12 -4.34
C CYS A 34 -6.91 3.69 -5.53
N TYR A 35 -5.60 3.93 -5.47
CA TYR A 35 -4.66 3.64 -6.55
C TYR A 35 -3.61 2.61 -6.11
N ARG A 36 -3.30 1.67 -7.01
CA ARG A 36 -2.21 0.72 -6.80
C ARG A 36 -0.89 1.31 -7.28
N ARG A 37 0.17 1.10 -6.52
CA ARG A 37 1.53 1.52 -6.89
C ARG A 37 2.01 0.71 -8.11
N ARG A 38 2.68 1.38 -9.04
CA ARG A 38 3.33 0.73 -10.19
C ARG A 38 4.60 0.00 -9.73
N LEU A 39 4.79 -1.23 -10.19
CA LEU A 39 5.92 -2.10 -9.83
C LEU A 39 6.66 -2.57 -11.08
N SER A 40 7.01 -1.63 -11.98
CA SER A 40 7.62 -1.99 -13.27
C SER A 40 9.12 -2.26 -13.19
N THR A 41 9.78 -1.72 -12.18
CA THR A 41 11.24 -1.79 -12.02
C THR A 41 11.59 -2.52 -10.73
N LEU A 42 12.72 -3.24 -10.72
CA LEU A 42 13.20 -3.97 -9.53
C LEU A 42 13.34 -3.07 -8.30
N GLY A 43 13.84 -1.85 -8.46
CA GLY A 43 13.93 -0.89 -7.35
C GLY A 43 12.57 -0.52 -6.73
N GLN A 44 11.52 -0.41 -7.54
CA GLN A 44 10.16 -0.15 -7.05
C GLN A 44 9.61 -1.38 -6.30
N PHE A 45 9.93 -2.57 -6.79
CA PHE A 45 9.52 -3.82 -6.17
C PHE A 45 10.21 -4.07 -4.82
N THR A 46 11.51 -3.82 -4.72
CA THR A 46 12.25 -3.97 -3.46
C THR A 46 11.76 -2.95 -2.43
N GLN A 47 11.53 -1.70 -2.82
CA GLN A 47 10.92 -0.67 -1.96
C GLN A 47 9.52 -1.07 -1.50
N TYR A 48 8.68 -1.58 -2.39
CA TYR A 48 7.34 -2.05 -2.03
C TYR A 48 7.37 -3.20 -1.02
N GLN A 49 8.31 -4.14 -1.15
CA GLN A 49 8.49 -5.19 -0.15
C GLN A 49 9.01 -4.66 1.18
N ARG A 50 9.96 -3.70 1.16
CA ARG A 50 10.45 -3.02 2.36
C ARG A 50 9.30 -2.38 3.11
N ASP A 51 8.47 -1.59 2.44
CA ASP A 51 7.32 -0.92 3.04
C ASP A 51 6.35 -1.95 3.65
N LYS A 52 6.09 -3.06 2.95
CA LYS A 52 5.26 -4.16 3.47
C LYS A 52 5.85 -4.82 4.71
N ARG A 53 7.18 -4.94 4.84
CA ARG A 53 7.83 -5.52 6.04
C ARG A 53 7.78 -4.57 7.24
N LEU A 54 7.87 -3.26 7.00
CA LEU A 54 7.86 -2.24 8.06
C LEU A 54 6.46 -2.05 8.67
N THR A 55 5.43 -1.88 7.83
CA THR A 55 4.08 -1.46 8.29
C THR A 55 2.99 -2.50 8.05
N ASN A 56 3.33 -3.70 7.57
CA ASN A 56 2.40 -4.75 7.08
C ASN A 56 1.52 -4.34 5.88
N ASN A 57 1.30 -3.05 5.65
CA ASN A 57 0.57 -2.50 4.51
C ASN A 57 1.40 -1.39 3.82
N PRO A 58 1.81 -1.58 2.54
CA PRO A 58 2.72 -0.67 1.84
C PRO A 58 2.14 0.71 1.48
N TYR A 59 0.88 0.97 1.81
CA TYR A 59 0.22 2.27 1.65
C TYR A 59 0.12 3.06 2.95
N ILE A 60 0.50 2.44 4.09
CA ILE A 60 0.67 3.12 5.37
C ILE A 60 2.13 3.58 5.44
N LEU A 61 2.33 4.89 5.56
CA LEU A 61 3.65 5.51 5.66
C LEU A 61 4.14 5.41 7.10
N ALA A 62 5.35 4.87 7.32
CA ALA A 62 6.07 5.04 8.58
C ALA A 62 6.83 6.36 8.50
N GLY A 63 6.42 7.35 9.29
CA GLY A 63 7.11 8.64 9.37
C GLY A 63 8.27 8.60 10.36
N LEU A 64 8.69 9.78 10.81
CA LEU A 64 9.79 9.93 11.77
C LEU A 64 9.39 9.45 13.17
N GLU A 65 8.09 9.43 13.46
CA GLU A 65 7.53 8.94 14.72
C GLU A 65 7.78 7.45 14.99
N ASN A 66 8.21 6.69 13.97
CA ASN A 66 8.54 5.27 14.11
C ASN A 66 10.05 5.05 14.34
N ILE A 67 10.83 6.11 14.45
CA ILE A 67 12.25 6.06 14.74
C ILE A 67 12.38 6.28 16.25
N PRO A 68 13.03 5.37 17.00
CA PRO A 68 13.27 5.60 18.42
C PRO A 68 14.12 6.86 18.60
N ASP A 69 13.75 7.68 19.59
CA ASP A 69 14.57 8.82 19.98
C ASP A 69 15.87 8.34 20.65
N GLU A 70 16.89 9.20 20.72
CA GLU A 70 18.22 8.82 21.25
C GLU A 70 18.12 8.21 22.66
N GLU A 71 17.19 8.70 23.49
CA GLU A 71 16.94 8.18 24.84
C GLU A 71 16.33 6.76 24.85
N GLU A 72 15.58 6.37 23.81
CA GLU A 72 14.99 5.02 23.69
C GLU A 72 15.98 4.03 23.04
N CYS A 73 16.93 4.53 22.24
CA CYS A 73 17.97 3.70 21.63
C CYS A 73 18.92 3.12 22.68
N GLU A 74 19.28 3.89 23.71
CA GLU A 74 20.11 3.42 24.82
C GLU A 74 19.44 2.24 25.54
N VAL A 75 18.12 2.32 25.74
CA VAL A 75 17.34 1.24 26.38
C VAL A 75 17.29 -0.03 25.52
N SER A 76 17.17 0.10 24.19
CA SER A 76 17.18 -1.08 23.31
C SER A 76 18.55 -1.77 23.25
N VAL A 77 19.65 -0.99 23.27
CA VAL A 77 21.01 -1.55 23.29
C VAL A 77 21.30 -2.20 24.64
N GLU A 78 20.86 -1.61 25.75
CA GLU A 78 20.95 -2.24 27.07
C GLU A 78 20.14 -3.55 27.13
N CYS A 79 18.92 -3.58 26.60
CA CYS A 79 18.11 -4.81 26.57
C CYS A 79 18.73 -5.90 25.68
N ASP A 80 19.35 -5.54 24.55
CA ASP A 80 20.06 -6.50 23.68
C ASP A 80 21.38 -7.00 24.34
N GLU A 81 22.10 -6.14 25.05
CA GLU A 81 23.33 -6.50 25.79
C GLU A 81 23.06 -7.34 27.05
N ASP A 82 21.93 -7.12 27.72
CA ASP A 82 21.48 -7.93 28.85
C ASP A 82 21.01 -9.33 28.40
N GLU A 83 20.33 -9.46 27.26
CA GLU A 83 19.96 -10.77 26.69
C GLU A 83 21.21 -11.58 26.27
N GLU A 84 22.26 -10.94 25.74
CA GLU A 84 23.51 -11.65 25.40
C GLU A 84 24.32 -12.11 26.64
N ASN A 85 24.24 -11.39 27.77
CA ASN A 85 24.95 -11.77 29.01
C ASN A 85 24.24 -12.84 29.85
N ASP A 86 22.92 -12.98 29.72
CA ASP A 86 22.13 -14.01 30.43
C ASP A 86 22.14 -15.38 29.72
N GLU A 87 22.64 -15.46 28.48
CA GLU A 87 22.81 -16.71 27.71
C GLU A 87 24.20 -17.39 27.89
N GLU A 88 25.14 -16.80 28.66
CA GLU A 88 26.49 -17.34 28.96
C GLU A 88 26.62 -18.12 30.30
#